data_AF-A0A803R315-F1
#
_entry.id   AF-A0A803R315-F1
#
_cell.length_a   1.000
_cell.length_b   1.000
_cell.length_c   1.000
_cell.angle_alpha   90.00
_cell.angle_beta   90.00
_cell.angle_gamma   90.00
#
_symmetry.space_group_name_H-M   'P 1'
#
loop_
_entity.id
_entity.type
_entity.pdbx_description
1 polymer ?
#
loop_
_entity_poly.entity_id
_entity_poly.type
_entity_poly.pdbx_seq_one_letter_code
_entity_poly.pdbx_strand_id
1 'polypeptide(L)' 'MKNKDVIIEIRCPWREGVLLEIMDALSNLKLDSHSVQSTTMDGVISLTIKSMIKGSSSSTAAKIKKAIQKITLTC' A
#
# COMPACT_ATOMS: atom_id res chain seq x y z
N MET A 1 -3.13 21.88 9.48
CA MET A 1 -2.81 21.18 8.21
C MET A 1 -3.85 20.09 7.99
N LYS A 2 -4.41 19.97 6.79
CA LYS A 2 -5.44 18.96 6.49
C LYS A 2 -4.78 17.63 6.15
N ASN A 3 -5.19 16.57 6.82
CA ASN A 3 -4.83 15.22 6.41
C ASN A 3 -5.48 14.92 5.05
N LYS A 4 -4.83 14.06 4.25
CA LYS A 4 -5.34 13.66 2.93
C LYS A 4 -5.60 12.17 2.93
N ASP A 5 -6.83 11.78 2.65
CA ASP A 5 -7.19 10.39 2.46
C ASP A 5 -6.66 9.88 1.11
N VAL A 6 -6.20 8.63 1.12
CA VAL A 6 -5.62 7.92 -0.02
C VAL A 6 -6.21 6.52 -0.05
N ILE A 7 -6.65 6.11 -1.23
CA ILE A 7 -7.04 4.73 -1.52
C ILE A 7 -5.92 4.14 -2.38
N ILE A 8 -5.45 2.96 -1.97
CA ILE A 8 -4.39 2.22 -2.63
C ILE A 8 -4.98 0.89 -3.07
N GLU A 9 -4.90 0.61 -4.37
CA GLU A 9 -5.35 -0.64 -4.97
C GLU A 9 -4.15 -1.36 -5.57
N ILE A 10 -3.99 -2.63 -5.22
CA ILE A 10 -2.86 -3.46 -5.64
C ILE A 10 -3.42 -4.78 -6.15
N ARG A 11 -2.89 -5.25 -7.28
CA ARG A 11 -3.12 -6.59 -7.80
C ARG A 11 -1.81 -7.13 -8.34
N CYS A 12 -1.34 -8.26 -7.80
CA CYS A 12 -0.14 -8.94 -8.29
C CYS A 12 -0.23 -10.45 -7.99
N PRO A 13 0.61 -11.30 -8.62
CA PRO A 13 0.78 -12.69 -8.21
C PRO A 13 1.02 -12.80 -6.69
N TRP A 14 0.33 -13.74 -6.06
CA TRP A 14 0.53 -14.01 -4.64
C TRP A 14 1.91 -14.62 -4.42
N ARG A 15 2.63 -14.08 -3.44
CA ARG A 15 3.80 -14.73 -2.85
C ARG A 15 3.77 -14.57 -1.34
N GLU A 16 4.41 -15.51 -0.65
CA GLU A 16 4.57 -15.42 0.80
C GLU A 16 5.24 -14.09 1.18
N GLY A 17 4.73 -13.45 2.24
CA GLY A 17 5.26 -12.20 2.76
C GLY A 17 4.84 -10.91 2.03
N VAL A 18 4.22 -10.97 0.84
CA VAL A 18 3.93 -9.77 0.03
C VAL A 18 3.07 -8.74 0.75
N LEU A 19 2.08 -9.17 1.54
CA LEU A 19 1.25 -8.26 2.32
C LEU A 19 2.04 -7.56 3.42
N LEU A 20 2.94 -8.28 4.10
CA LEU A 20 3.80 -7.68 5.13
C LEU A 20 4.73 -6.63 4.52
N GLU A 21 5.34 -6.92 3.38
CA GLU A 21 6.23 -5.98 2.70
C GLU A 21 5.50 -4.72 2.25
N ILE A 22 4.27 -4.87 1.75
CA ILE A 22 3.42 -3.73 1.41
C ILE A 22 3.13 -2.89 2.65
N MET A 23 2.70 -3.50 3.75
CA MET A 23 2.39 -2.78 5.00
C MET A 23 3.63 -2.08 5.59
N ASP A 24 4.79 -2.73 5.53
CA ASP A 24 6.06 -2.13 5.97
C ASP A 24 6.42 -0.89 5.12
N ALA A 25 6.27 -0.98 3.79
CA ALA A 25 6.48 0.16 2.91
C ALA A 25 5.52 1.32 3.21
N LEU A 26 4.24 1.04 3.50
CA LEU A 26 3.26 2.07 3.87
C LEU A 26 3.62 2.72 5.23
N SER A 27 4.05 1.93 6.20
CA SER A 27 4.53 2.42 7.51
C SER A 27 5.75 3.34 7.35
N ASN A 28 6.71 2.95 6.50
CA ASN A 28 7.89 3.75 6.16
C ASN A 28 7.53 5.08 5.47
N LEU A 29 6.43 5.10 4.71
CA LEU A 29 5.87 6.31 4.10
C LEU A 29 5.02 7.17 5.06
N LYS A 30 4.92 6.79 6.33
CA LYS A 30 4.13 7.47 7.37
C LYS A 30 2.64 7.59 7.03
N LEU A 31 2.14 6.59 6.29
CA LEU A 31 0.73 6.46 5.96
C LEU A 31 0.00 5.77 7.12
N ASP A 32 -1.12 6.36 7.54
CA ASP A 32 -1.98 5.78 8.58
C ASP A 32 -3.03 4.88 7.94
N SER A 33 -2.80 3.57 7.91
CA SER A 33 -3.71 2.61 7.27
C SER A 33 -4.82 2.23 8.23
N HIS A 34 -6.05 2.67 7.93
CA HIS A 34 -7.20 2.47 8.82
C HIS A 34 -8.19 1.40 8.31
N SER A 35 -8.05 0.95 7.06
CA SER A 35 -8.82 -0.17 6.53
C SER A 35 -7.97 -0.93 5.52
N VAL A 36 -7.98 -2.26 5.62
CA VAL A 36 -7.30 -3.18 4.71
C VAL A 36 -8.28 -4.26 4.32
N GLN A 37 -8.54 -4.39 3.02
CA GLN A 37 -9.28 -5.52 2.46
C GLN A 37 -8.33 -6.31 1.57
N SER A 38 -8.38 -7.63 1.69
CA SER A 38 -7.54 -8.55 0.93
C SER A 38 -8.37 -9.71 0.42
N THR A 39 -8.11 -10.09 -0.83
CA THR A 39 -8.58 -11.35 -1.40
C THR A 39 -7.42 -12.04 -2.09
N THR A 40 -7.39 -13.37 -2.00
CA THR A 40 -6.46 -14.21 -2.75
C THR A 40 -7.30 -15.20 -3.54
N MET A 41 -7.21 -15.12 -4.86
CA MET A 41 -7.99 -15.96 -5.77
C MET A 41 -7.14 -16.25 -7.00
N ASP A 42 -7.13 -17.50 -7.44
CA ASP A 42 -6.41 -17.94 -8.64
C ASP A 42 -4.91 -17.54 -8.65
N GLY A 43 -4.25 -17.63 -7.50
CA GLY A 43 -2.84 -17.27 -7.36
C GLY A 43 -2.56 -15.77 -7.44
N VAL A 44 -3.58 -14.91 -7.43
CA VAL A 44 -3.46 -13.45 -7.43
C VAL A 44 -3.95 -12.91 -6.10
N ILE A 45 -3.18 -11.99 -5.51
CA ILE A 45 -3.64 -11.18 -4.38
C ILE A 45 -4.17 -9.84 -4.88
N SER A 46 -5.35 -9.46 -4.41
CA SER A 46 -5.91 -8.12 -4.57
C SER A 46 -6.03 -7.45 -3.20
N LEU A 47 -5.57 -6.21 -3.11
CA LEU A 47 -5.61 -5.40 -1.90
C LEU A 47 -6.29 -4.06 -2.17
N THR A 48 -7.14 -3.65 -1.24
CA THR A 48 -7.66 -2.28 -1.15
C THR A 48 -7.34 -1.75 0.23
N ILE A 49 -6.52 -0.71 0.28
CA ILE A 49 -6.06 -0.10 1.52
C ILE A 49 -6.55 1.35 1.55
N LYS A 50 -7.32 1.69 2.58
CA LYS A 50 -7.69 3.08 2.86
C LYS A 50 -6.74 3.61 3.92
N SER A 51 -6.12 4.73 3.60
CA SER A 51 -5.07 5.31 4.42
C SER A 51 -5.12 6.83 4.41
N MET A 52 -4.42 7.43 5.35
CA MET A 52 -4.34 8.87 5.52
C MET A 52 -2.88 9.34 5.54
N ILE A 53 -2.57 10.32 4.70
CA ILE A 53 -1.30 11.05 4.73
C ILE A 53 -1.35 12.01 5.92
N LYS A 54 -0.51 11.76 6.94
CA LYS A 54 -0.35 12.66 8.07
C LYS A 54 0.20 14.01 7.59
N GLY A 55 -0.35 15.12 8.09
CA GLY A 55 -0.05 16.47 7.60
C GLY A 55 1.42 16.91 7.63
N SER A 56 2.29 16.22 8.38
CA SER A 56 3.74 16.44 8.41
C SER A 56 4.53 15.57 7.40
N SER A 57 3.88 14.63 6.72
CA SER A 57 4.54 13.73 5.77
C SER A 57 4.62 14.35 4.37
N SER A 58 5.79 14.24 3.73
CA SER A 58 6.02 14.68 2.34
C SER A 58 5.63 13.61 1.30
N SER A 59 4.81 12.65 1.70
CA SER A 59 4.39 11.52 0.88
C SER A 59 3.43 12.00 -0.19
N THR A 60 3.84 11.85 -1.45
CA THR A 60 3.01 12.15 -2.62
C THR A 60 2.49 10.84 -3.21
N ALA A 61 1.39 10.89 -3.97
CA ALA A 61 0.89 9.73 -4.70
C ALA A 61 1.98 9.04 -5.54
N ALA A 62 2.89 9.82 -6.15
CA ALA A 62 4.02 9.30 -6.92
C ALA A 62 5.02 8.50 -6.06
N LYS A 63 5.35 8.98 -4.85
CA LYS A 63 6.21 8.24 -3.91
C LYS A 63 5.56 6.95 -3.43
N ILE A 64 4.27 7.01 -3.11
CA ILE A 64 3.48 5.85 -2.68
C ILE A 64 3.47 4.79 -3.79
N LYS A 65 3.09 5.19 -5.01
CA LYS A 65 3.10 4.31 -6.18
C LYS A 65 4.47 3.68 -6.41
N LYS A 66 5.54 4.47 -6.38
CA LYS A 66 6.92 3.98 -6.61
C LYS A 66 7.37 2.98 -5.54
N ALA A 67 7.01 3.19 -4.27
CA ALA A 67 7.37 2.26 -3.20
C ALA A 67 6.67 0.92 -3.36
N ILE A 68 5.36 0.94 -3.66
CA ILE A 68 4.58 -0.28 -3.90
C ILE A 68 5.07 -1.02 -5.14
N GLN A 69 5.35 -0.30 -6.23
CA GLN A 69 5.85 -0.89 -7.47
C GLN A 69 7.13 -1.71 -7.27
N LYS A 70 8.04 -1.28 -6.39
CA LYS A 70 9.27 -2.05 -6.09
C LYS A 70 8.98 -3.43 -5.53
N ILE A 71 7.92 -3.56 -4.73
CA ILE A 71 7.49 -4.84 -4.15
C ILE A 71 6.77 -5.65 -5.21
N THR A 72 5.85 -5.04 -5.95
CA THR A 72 5.05 -5.75 -6.95
C THR A 72 5.85 -6.20 -8.19
N LEU A 73 7.04 -5.65 -8.43
CA LEU A 73 7.99 -6.14 -9.45
C LEU A 73 8.63 -7.49 -9.08
N THR A 74 8.53 -7.88 -7.81
CA THR A 74 8.99 -9.19 -7.31
C THR A 74 7.83 -10.16 -7.11
N CYS A 75 6.60 -9.72 -7.41
CA CYS A 75 5.55 -10.61 -7.86
C CYS A 75 5.81 -10.91 -9.36
#